data_AF-M5BRF5-F1
#
_entry.id   AF-M5BRF5-F1
#
_cell.length_a   1.000
_cell.length_b   1.000
_cell.length_c   1.000
_cell.angle_alpha   90.00
_cell.angle_beta   90.00
_cell.angle_gamma   90.00
#
_symmetry.space_group_name_H-M   'P 1'
#
loop_
_entity.id
_entity.type
_entity.pdbx_description
1 polymer ?
#
loop_
_entity_poly.entity_id
_entity_poly.type
_entity_poly.pdbx_seq_one_letter_code
_entity_poly.pdbx_strand_id
1 'polypeptide(L)'
;MTEPSGIYRLQANAIGRSSKTVREFLEKNHRDEMTRDEAIKLTVKSLLEVVQTGAKNIEISVMESYGKVTNLDLSQVEAIVSEIEREKEAVHQQRPNANDRVWPQPRQVRQRWQPGFLAPLHHLVP
;
A
#
# COMPACT_ATOMS: atom_id res chain seq x y z
N MET A 1 3.74 -3.68 -23.12
CA MET A 1 3.09 -2.47 -23.62
C MET A 1 4.15 -1.69 -24.37
N THR A 2 4.04 -1.64 -25.69
CA THR A 2 4.86 -0.79 -26.53
C THR A 2 4.16 0.56 -26.61
N GLU A 3 4.65 1.53 -25.85
CA GLU A 3 4.23 2.92 -26.02
C GLU A 3 4.65 3.39 -27.42
N PRO A 4 3.85 4.21 -28.13
CA PRO A 4 4.20 4.75 -29.45
C PRO A 4 5.49 5.62 -29.42
N SER A 5 5.96 5.98 -28.21
CA SER A 5 7.24 6.64 -27.96
C SER A 5 8.46 5.72 -28.09
N GLY A 6 8.28 4.41 -28.26
CA GLY A 6 9.39 3.45 -28.43
C GLY A 6 10.08 3.02 -27.13
N ILE A 7 9.55 3.40 -25.96
CA ILE A 7 10.05 2.90 -24.66
C ILE A 7 9.45 1.52 -24.40
N TYR A 8 10.28 0.48 -24.43
CA TYR A 8 9.89 -0.91 -24.23
C TYR A 8 10.58 -1.52 -22.99
N ARG A 9 10.25 -1.07 -21.78
CA ARG A 9 10.63 -1.85 -20.59
C ARG A 9 9.73 -1.53 -19.42
N LEU A 10 8.95 -2.51 -18.98
CA LEU A 10 8.14 -2.44 -17.77
C LEU A 10 8.25 -3.80 -17.06
N GLN A 11 8.71 -3.79 -15.81
CA GLN A 11 8.83 -5.00 -14.98
C GLN A 11 7.45 -5.44 -14.42
N ALA A 12 6.59 -4.47 -14.09
CA ALA A 12 5.19 -4.68 -13.75
C ALA A 12 4.33 -3.63 -14.45
N ASN A 13 3.18 -4.04 -15.02
CA ASN A 13 2.30 -3.12 -15.74
C ASN A 13 0.85 -3.56 -15.70
N ALA A 14 -0.07 -2.59 -15.80
CA ALA A 14 -1.50 -2.80 -15.91
C ALA A 14 -2.09 -1.92 -17.02
N ILE A 15 -3.13 -2.42 -17.69
CA ILE A 15 -3.89 -1.71 -18.73
C ILE A 15 -5.39 -1.91 -18.51
N GLY A 16 -6.23 -1.12 -19.19
CA GLY A 16 -7.69 -1.21 -19.07
C GLY A 16 -8.28 -0.33 -17.97
N ARG A 17 -9.49 -0.69 -17.53
CA ARG A 17 -10.26 0.08 -16.54
C ARG A 17 -9.51 0.12 -15.20
N SER A 18 -9.41 1.31 -14.61
CA SER A 18 -8.72 1.52 -13.32
C SER A 18 -7.23 1.14 -13.31
N SER A 19 -6.59 1.06 -14.48
CA SER A 19 -5.17 0.73 -14.62
C SER A 19 -4.24 1.64 -13.82
N LYS A 20 -4.61 2.91 -13.58
CA LYS A 20 -3.86 3.83 -12.71
C LYS A 20 -3.74 3.29 -11.27
N THR A 21 -4.86 2.91 -10.66
CA THR A 21 -4.91 2.39 -9.29
C THR A 21 -4.09 1.09 -9.17
N VAL A 22 -4.24 0.19 -10.14
CA VAL A 22 -3.49 -1.07 -10.18
C VAL A 22 -1.99 -0.80 -10.35
N ARG A 23 -1.60 0.13 -11.23
CA ARG A 23 -0.19 0.50 -11.44
C ARG A 23 0.42 1.12 -10.17
N GLU A 24 -0.26 2.05 -9.53
CA GLU A 24 0.19 2.64 -8.26
C GLU A 24 0.37 1.57 -7.16
N PHE A 25 -0.47 0.53 -7.15
CA PHE A 25 -0.30 -0.60 -6.25
C PHE A 25 0.96 -1.42 -6.60
N LEU A 26 1.15 -1.74 -7.88
CA LEU A 26 2.31 -2.48 -8.35
C LEU A 26 3.62 -1.72 -8.08
N GLU A 27 3.67 -0.41 -8.32
CA GLU A 27 4.84 0.44 -8.08
C GLU A 27 5.28 0.44 -6.61
N LYS A 28 4.34 0.32 -5.67
CA LYS A 28 4.63 0.31 -4.22
C LYS A 28 5.06 -1.05 -3.70
N ASN A 29 4.64 -2.13 -4.35
CA ASN A 29 4.74 -3.49 -3.80
C ASN A 29 5.62 -4.43 -4.63
N HIS A 30 5.96 -4.08 -5.88
CA HIS A 30 6.87 -4.85 -6.72
C HIS A 30 8.28 -4.83 -6.13
N ARG A 31 8.95 -5.98 -6.18
CA ARG A 31 10.37 -6.15 -5.83
C ARG A 31 11.06 -6.91 -6.94
N ASP A 32 12.34 -6.62 -7.16
CA ASP A 32 13.13 -7.45 -8.06
C ASP A 32 13.25 -8.89 -7.51
N GLU A 33 13.43 -9.85 -8.41
CA GLU A 33 13.66 -11.28 -8.07
C GLU A 33 12.53 -11.98 -7.30
N MET A 34 11.27 -11.56 -7.49
CA MET A 34 10.12 -12.29 -6.94
C MET A 34 10.04 -13.72 -7.48
N THR A 35 9.71 -14.65 -6.59
CA THR A 35 9.36 -16.02 -6.97
C THR A 35 8.04 -16.05 -7.75
N ARG A 36 7.79 -17.17 -8.43
CA ARG A 36 6.53 -17.41 -9.15
C ARG A 36 5.30 -17.12 -8.28
N ASP A 37 5.28 -17.67 -7.06
CA ASP A 37 4.12 -17.60 -6.18
C ASP A 37 3.93 -16.19 -5.61
N GLU A 38 5.01 -15.48 -5.32
CA GLU A 38 4.97 -14.08 -4.89
C GLU A 38 4.44 -13.17 -6.00
N ALA A 39 4.87 -13.38 -7.25
CA ALA A 39 4.39 -12.61 -8.39
C ALA A 39 2.89 -12.85 -8.67
N ILE A 40 2.43 -14.10 -8.54
CA ILE A 40 1.01 -14.44 -8.66
C ILE A 40 0.22 -13.78 -7.54
N LYS A 41 0.68 -13.92 -6.28
CA LYS A 41 0.02 -13.32 -5.11
C LYS A 41 -0.03 -11.79 -5.22
N LEU A 42 1.04 -11.14 -5.67
CA LEU A 42 1.07 -9.70 -5.93
C LEU A 42 0.06 -9.29 -7.01
N THR A 43 0.00 -10.06 -8.10
CA THR A 43 -0.94 -9.82 -9.21
C THR A 43 -2.38 -9.89 -8.70
N VAL A 44 -2.75 -10.94 -7.96
CA VAL A 44 -4.09 -11.08 -7.37
C VAL A 44 -4.38 -9.93 -6.39
N LYS A 45 -3.43 -9.58 -5.51
CA LYS A 45 -3.58 -8.44 -4.59
C LYS A 45 -3.88 -7.14 -5.35
N SER A 46 -3.19 -6.89 -6.45
CA SER A 46 -3.39 -5.69 -7.28
C SER A 46 -4.76 -5.65 -7.96
N LEU A 47 -5.29 -6.81 -8.38
CA LEU A 47 -6.61 -6.91 -8.98
C LEU A 47 -7.74 -6.72 -7.96
N LEU A 48 -7.56 -7.22 -6.73
CA LEU A 48 -8.53 -7.07 -5.64
C LEU A 48 -8.67 -5.61 -5.14
N GLU A 49 -7.80 -4.68 -5.55
CA GLU A 49 -8.00 -3.25 -5.30
C GLU A 49 -9.15 -2.66 -6.13
N VAL A 50 -9.56 -3.34 -7.22
CA VAL A 50 -10.59 -2.85 -8.15
C VAL A 50 -11.70 -3.86 -8.44
N VAL A 51 -11.48 -5.15 -8.15
CA VAL A 51 -12.46 -6.23 -8.36
C VAL A 51 -13.23 -6.50 -7.07
N GLN A 52 -14.52 -6.18 -7.08
CA GLN A 52 -15.43 -6.41 -5.93
C GLN A 52 -16.04 -7.82 -5.90
N THR A 53 -16.01 -8.53 -7.01
CA THR A 53 -16.68 -9.82 -7.22
C THR A 53 -15.78 -11.04 -6.98
N GLY A 54 -14.54 -10.84 -6.53
CA GLY A 54 -13.60 -11.90 -6.14
C GLY A 54 -13.03 -12.73 -7.30
N ALA A 55 -12.69 -13.99 -7.00
CA ALA A 55 -11.93 -14.90 -7.87
C ALA A 55 -12.58 -15.22 -9.24
N LYS A 56 -13.91 -15.23 -9.32
CA LYS A 56 -14.65 -15.69 -10.53
C LYS A 56 -14.41 -14.83 -11.78
N ASN A 57 -13.94 -13.59 -11.61
CA ASN A 57 -13.64 -12.68 -12.72
C ASN A 57 -12.14 -12.49 -12.95
N ILE A 58 -11.31 -13.37 -12.38
CA ILE A 58 -9.86 -13.31 -12.46
C ILE A 58 -9.38 -14.56 -13.19
N GLU A 59 -8.72 -14.35 -14.32
CA GLU A 59 -8.00 -15.40 -15.05
C GLU A 59 -6.50 -15.10 -15.00
N ILE A 60 -5.70 -16.12 -14.66
CA ILE A 60 -4.24 -15.97 -14.52
C ILE A 60 -3.56 -17.03 -15.37
N SER A 61 -2.67 -16.56 -16.24
CA SER A 61 -1.76 -17.40 -17.01
C SER A 61 -0.33 -17.03 -16.66
N VAL A 62 0.48 -18.02 -16.32
CA VAL A 62 1.88 -17.86 -15.96
C VAL A 62 2.73 -18.41 -17.08
N MET A 63 3.64 -17.59 -17.60
CA MET A 63 4.64 -18.00 -18.58
C MET A 63 5.99 -18.15 -17.88
N GLU A 64 6.52 -19.37 -17.89
CA GLU A 64 7.85 -19.70 -17.38
C GLU A 64 8.90 -19.64 -18.50
N SER A 65 10.17 -19.84 -18.13
CA SER A 65 11.27 -20.00 -19.08
C SER A 65 10.94 -21.05 -20.15
N TYR A 66 11.53 -20.89 -21.33
CA TYR A 66 11.30 -21.77 -22.48
C TYR A 66 9.84 -21.77 -23.00
N GLY A 67 9.04 -20.76 -22.65
CA GLY A 67 7.70 -20.56 -23.22
C GLY A 67 6.64 -21.50 -22.65
N LYS A 68 6.90 -22.16 -21.52
CA LYS A 68 5.90 -23.00 -20.86
C LYS A 68 4.82 -22.11 -20.23
N VAL A 69 3.61 -22.18 -20.76
CA VAL A 69 2.45 -21.45 -20.23
C VAL A 69 1.61 -22.40 -19.38
N THR A 70 1.21 -21.94 -18.20
CA THR A 70 0.30 -22.65 -17.29
C THR A 70 -0.82 -21.73 -16.87
N ASN A 71 -2.06 -22.15 -17.11
CA ASN A 71 -3.23 -21.45 -16.63
C ASN A 71 -3.57 -21.96 -15.23
N LEU A 72 -3.88 -21.05 -14.32
CA LEU A 72 -4.39 -21.43 -13.01
C LEU A 72 -5.87 -21.77 -13.15
N ASP A 73 -6.31 -22.86 -12.52
CA ASP A 73 -7.73 -23.18 -12.44
C ASP A 73 -8.45 -22.27 -11.42
N LEU A 74 -9.78 -22.27 -11.47
CA LEU A 74 -10.60 -21.43 -10.57
C LEU A 74 -10.34 -21.76 -9.10
N SER A 75 -10.16 -23.03 -8.74
CA SER A 75 -9.94 -23.45 -7.35
C SER A 75 -8.61 -22.94 -6.80
N GLN A 76 -7.57 -22.89 -7.64
CA GLN A 76 -6.28 -22.31 -7.31
C GLN A 76 -6.40 -20.80 -7.07
N VAL A 77 -7.12 -20.09 -7.95
CA VAL A 77 -7.36 -18.65 -7.78
C VAL A 77 -8.19 -18.37 -6.53
N GLU A 78 -9.22 -19.15 -6.26
CA GLU A 78 -10.05 -19.04 -5.04
C GLU A 78 -9.21 -19.25 -3.77
N ALA A 79 -8.34 -20.25 -3.75
CA ALA A 79 -7.45 -20.51 -2.61
C ALA A 79 -6.51 -19.32 -2.36
N ILE A 80 -5.92 -18.74 -3.41
CA ILE A 80 -5.03 -17.58 -3.30
C ILE A 80 -5.79 -16.35 -2.81
N VAL A 81 -6.99 -16.08 -3.35
CA VAL A 81 -7.84 -14.97 -2.89
C VAL A 81 -8.20 -15.12 -1.41
N SER A 82 -8.62 -16.31 -1.00
CA SER A 82 -8.95 -16.59 0.41
C SER A 82 -7.76 -16.40 1.34
N GLU A 83 -6.56 -16.83 0.93
CA GLU A 83 -5.34 -16.61 1.68
C GLU A 83 -5.03 -15.11 1.83
N ILE A 84 -5.18 -14.33 0.76
CA ILE A 84 -4.94 -12.89 0.75
C ILE A 84 -5.93 -12.13 1.65
N GLU A 85 -7.21 -12.49 1.61
CA GLU A 85 -8.24 -11.89 2.46
C GLU A 85 -7.94 -12.15 3.95
N ARG A 86 -7.58 -13.39 4.29
CA ARG A 86 -7.14 -13.75 5.64
C ARG A 86 -5.89 -12.98 6.09
N GLU A 87 -4.90 -12.82 5.20
CA GLU A 87 -3.71 -12.00 5.48
C GLU A 87 -4.08 -10.52 5.72
N LYS A 88 -4.98 -9.94 4.91
CA LYS A 88 -5.43 -8.55 5.06
C LYS A 88 -6.15 -8.32 6.40
N GLU A 89 -7.01 -9.24 6.81
CA GLU A 89 -7.70 -9.18 8.11
C GLU A 89 -6.73 -9.21 9.29
N ALA A 90 -5.75 -10.11 9.27
CA ALA A 90 -4.74 -10.22 10.31
C ALA A 90 -3.87 -8.96 10.43
N VAL A 91 -3.52 -8.32 9.30
CA VAL A 91 -2.80 -7.05 9.28
C VAL A 91 -3.65 -5.90 9.81
N HIS A 92 -4.96 -5.90 9.52
CA HIS A 92 -5.89 -4.90 10.06
C HIS A 92 -6.11 -5.04 11.56
N GLN A 93 -6.15 -6.25 12.10
CA GLN A 93 -6.28 -6.51 13.54
C GLN A 93 -5.01 -6.16 14.32
N GLN A 94 -3.84 -6.21 13.67
CA GLN A 94 -2.55 -5.87 14.27
C GLN A 94 -2.18 -4.39 14.19
N ARG A 95 -2.96 -3.54 13.49
CA ARG A 95 -2.82 -2.08 13.60
C ARG A 95 -3.74 -1.61 14.73
N PRO A 96 -3.25 -1.42 15.97
CA PRO A 96 -4.09 -0.90 17.02
C PRO A 96 -4.51 0.52 16.63
N ASN A 97 -5.73 0.87 17.01
CA ASN A 97 -6.32 2.17 16.74
C ASN A 97 -5.34 3.27 17.20
N ALA A 98 -4.96 4.20 16.32
CA ALA A 98 -4.06 5.31 16.67
C ALA A 98 -4.65 6.23 17.77
N ASN A 99 -5.91 6.01 18.15
CA ASN A 99 -6.61 6.66 19.26
C ASN A 99 -6.26 6.11 20.66
N ASP A 100 -5.54 5.00 20.79
CA ASP A 100 -5.11 4.47 22.09
C ASP A 100 -3.81 5.11 22.61
N ARG A 101 -3.28 6.15 21.93
CA ARG A 101 -2.31 7.06 22.54
C ARG A 101 -3.05 7.99 23.50
N VAL A 102 -3.21 7.54 24.73
CA VAL A 102 -3.46 8.43 25.87
C VAL A 102 -2.28 9.39 25.97
N TRP A 103 -2.40 10.59 25.39
CA TRP A 103 -1.52 11.69 25.73
C TRP A 103 -1.73 11.99 27.22
N PRO A 104 -0.70 11.85 28.10
CA PRO A 104 -0.85 12.35 29.45
C PRO A 104 -1.08 13.85 29.34
N GLN A 105 -2.24 14.31 29.80
CA GLN A 105 -2.56 15.73 29.88
C GLN A 105 -1.39 16.43 30.56
N PRO A 106 -0.77 17.47 29.95
CA PRO A 106 0.23 18.26 30.64
C PRO A 106 -0.42 18.78 31.92
N ARG A 107 0.14 18.43 33.09
CA ARG A 107 -0.30 18.98 34.37
C ARG A 107 -0.37 20.50 34.19
N GLN A 108 -1.57 21.05 34.33
CA GLN A 108 -1.82 22.48 34.28
C GLN A 108 -0.93 23.17 35.32
N VAL A 109 0.25 23.63 34.92
CA VAL A 109 0.89 24.73 35.63
C VAL A 109 0.12 25.97 35.19
N ARG A 110 -0.81 26.39 36.06
CA ARG A 110 -1.53 27.66 35.94
C ARG A 110 -0.51 28.82 35.91
N GLN A 111 -0.05 29.19 34.72
CA GLN A 111 0.53 30.50 34.48
C GLN A 111 -0.64 31.44 34.17
N ARG A 112 -1.13 32.07 35.22
CA ARG A 112 -2.09 33.17 35.17
C ARG A 112 -1.44 34.32 34.41
N TRP A 113 -1.86 34.54 33.16
CA TRP A 113 -1.58 35.78 32.44
C TRP A 113 -2.07 36.97 33.29
N GLN A 114 -1.16 37.83 33.74
CA GLN A 114 -1.48 39.13 34.32
C GLN A 114 -0.98 40.22 33.37
N PRO A 115 -1.84 41.08 32.82
CA PRO A 115 -1.41 42.23 32.04
C PRO A 115 -0.90 43.31 33.00
N GLY A 116 0.37 43.72 32.90
CA GLY A 116 0.86 44.87 33.69
C GLY A 116 2.35 44.99 33.99
N PHE A 117 3.22 44.06 33.56
CA PHE A 117 4.66 44.19 33.84
C PHE A 117 5.42 44.79 32.65
N LEU A 118 5.50 46.13 32.65
CA LEU A 118 6.48 46.90 31.87
C LEU A 118 7.88 46.65 32.46
N ALA A 119 8.80 46.10 31.67
CA ALA A 119 10.23 46.10 31.99
C ALA A 119 10.90 47.30 31.29
N PRO A 120 11.69 48.13 32.01
CA PRO A 120 12.26 49.36 31.45
C PRO A 120 13.54 49.12 30.64
N LEU A 121 13.72 49.94 29.59
CA LEU A 121 14.98 50.16 28.86
C LEU A 121 15.88 51.16 29.61
N HIS A 122 17.18 50.84 29.70
CA HIS A 122 18.39 51.70 29.78
C HIS A 122 19.47 50.92 30.57
N HIS A 123 20.79 51.00 30.38
CA HIS A 123 21.72 51.44 29.33
C HIS A 123 23.14 51.18 29.92
N LEU A 124 24.17 51.07 29.05
CA LEU A 124 25.61 51.34 29.29
C LEU A 124 26.52 50.33 30.06
N VAL A 125 27.36 49.57 29.33
CA VAL A 125 28.88 49.58 29.17
C VAL A 125 29.69 48.89 30.31
N PRO A 126 31.00 48.54 30.14
CA PRO A 126 32.07 49.03 29.24
C PRO A 126 32.34 48.21 27.97
#